data_AF-A0A944U2T3-F1
#
_entry.id   AF-A0A944U2T3-F1
#
_cell.length_a   1.000
_cell.length_b   1.000
_cell.length_c   1.000
_cell.angle_alpha   90.00
_cell.angle_beta   90.00
_cell.angle_gamma   90.00
#
_symmetry.space_group_name_H-M   'P 1'
#
loop_
_entity.id
_entity.type
_entity.pdbx_description
1 polymer ?
#
loop_
_entity_poly.entity_id
_entity_poly.type
_entity_poly.pdbx_seq_one_letter_code
_entity_poly.pdbx_strand_id
1 'polypeptide(L)'
;MDDTVFVLPKLIEAGLREAILKVFPDVDPDVIQLQVCANPKFGDYQCTSVMAIAKKRKLNPREQAQKVLDELELSDIADEVQLAGPGFINIRLKP
;
A
#
# COMPACT_ATOMS: atom_id res chain seq x y z
N MET A 1 -1.49 -12.61 23.61
CA MET A 1 -0.97 -12.02 22.36
C MET A 1 -2.18 -11.39 21.70
N ASP A 2 -2.15 -10.08 21.47
CA ASP A 2 -3.32 -9.33 21.01
C ASP A 2 -3.64 -9.74 19.56
N ASP A 3 -4.79 -10.37 19.32
CA ASP A 3 -5.21 -10.83 17.99
C ASP A 3 -5.24 -9.68 16.96
N THR A 4 -5.49 -8.46 17.43
CA THR A 4 -5.52 -7.23 16.62
C THR A 4 -4.21 -6.98 15.87
N VAL A 5 -3.06 -7.27 16.50
CA VAL A 5 -1.72 -7.06 15.92
C VAL A 5 -1.47 -7.96 14.71
N PHE A 6 -2.14 -9.11 14.63
CA PHE A 6 -2.03 -10.04 13.50
C PHE A 6 -3.07 -9.82 12.41
N VAL A 7 -4.20 -9.17 12.74
CA VAL A 7 -5.33 -8.97 11.82
C VAL A 7 -5.14 -7.71 10.98
N LEU A 8 -4.76 -6.58 11.58
CA LEU A 8 -4.65 -5.30 10.86
C LEU A 8 -3.69 -5.35 9.67
N PRO A 9 -2.47 -5.93 9.76
CA PRO A 9 -1.56 -5.99 8.62
C PRO A 9 -2.16 -6.78 7.45
N LYS A 10 -2.91 -7.86 7.74
CA LYS A 10 -3.55 -8.69 6.71
C LYS A 10 -4.69 -7.95 6.03
N LEU A 11 -5.48 -7.17 6.77
CA LEU A 11 -6.55 -6.35 6.20
C LEU A 11 -5.98 -5.25 5.30
N ILE A 12 -4.90 -4.60 5.74
CA ILE A 12 -4.20 -3.58 4.94
C ILE A 12 -3.63 -4.19 3.66
N GLU A 13 -2.96 -5.34 3.77
CA GLU A 13 -2.40 -6.03 2.62
C GLU A 13 -3.49 -6.48 1.65
N ALA A 14 -4.62 -6.98 2.14
CA ALA A 14 -5.78 -7.34 1.32
C ALA A 14 -6.34 -6.12 0.55
N GLY A 15 -6.57 -4.99 1.24
CA GLY A 15 -7.04 -3.76 0.60
C GLY A 15 -6.06 -3.24 -0.47
N LEU A 16 -4.75 -3.30 -0.19
CA LEU A 16 -3.72 -2.98 -1.18
C LEU A 16 -3.75 -3.92 -2.39
N ARG A 17 -3.93 -5.23 -2.18
CA ARG A 17 -4.03 -6.21 -3.26
C ARG A 17 -5.23 -5.90 -4.15
N GLU A 18 -6.40 -5.66 -3.57
CA GLU A 18 -7.61 -5.31 -4.31
C GLU A 18 -7.43 -4.03 -5.13
N ALA A 19 -6.96 -2.95 -4.50
CA ALA A 19 -6.73 -1.67 -5.17
C ALA A 19 -5.69 -1.77 -6.30
N ILE A 20 -4.59 -2.49 -6.08
CA ILE A 20 -3.54 -2.68 -7.09
C ILE A 20 -4.05 -3.53 -8.27
N LEU A 21 -4.83 -4.57 -8.02
CA LEU A 21 -5.38 -5.42 -9.09
C LEU A 21 -6.41 -4.68 -9.95
N LYS A 22 -7.14 -3.69 -9.41
CA LYS A 22 -7.99 -2.82 -10.24
C LYS A 22 -7.17 -1.96 -11.22
N VAL A 23 -5.99 -1.49 -10.81
CA VAL A 23 -5.10 -0.67 -11.64
C VAL A 23 -4.22 -1.51 -12.57
N PHE A 24 -3.83 -2.71 -12.14
CA PHE A 24 -2.96 -3.65 -12.84
C PHE A 24 -3.55 -5.07 -12.82
N PRO A 25 -4.60 -5.35 -13.61
CA PRO A 25 -5.34 -6.62 -13.53
C PRO A 25 -4.48 -7.86 -13.82
N ASP A 26 -3.43 -7.73 -14.63
CA ASP A 26 -2.56 -8.85 -15.02
C ASP A 26 -1.31 -9.00 -14.14
N VAL A 27 -1.23 -8.32 -12.99
CA VAL A 27 -0.10 -8.50 -12.07
C VAL A 27 -0.30 -9.75 -11.22
N ASP A 28 0.77 -10.50 -11.00
CA ASP A 28 0.81 -11.57 -10.01
C ASP A 28 0.55 -10.97 -8.60
N PRO A 29 -0.52 -11.36 -7.89
CA PRO A 29 -0.82 -10.84 -6.57
C PRO A 29 0.30 -11.04 -5.54
N ASP A 30 1.16 -12.05 -5.71
CA ASP A 30 2.22 -12.37 -4.75
C ASP A 30 3.35 -11.32 -4.75
N VAL A 31 3.44 -10.46 -5.77
CA VAL A 31 4.41 -9.35 -5.79
C VAL A 31 3.94 -8.13 -4.98
N ILE A 32 2.69 -8.15 -4.49
CA ILE A 32 2.10 -7.10 -3.69
C ILE A 32 2.43 -7.37 -2.23
N GLN A 33 3.23 -6.49 -1.63
CA GLN A 33 3.83 -6.71 -0.32
C GLN A 33 3.63 -5.47 0.56
N LEU A 34 3.15 -5.70 1.78
CA LEU A 34 3.12 -4.72 2.85
C LEU A 34 4.40 -4.88 3.70
N GLN A 35 5.04 -3.77 4.03
CA GLN A 35 6.27 -3.76 4.81
C GLN A 35 6.10 -2.88 6.04
N VAL A 36 6.71 -3.24 7.16
CA VAL A 36 6.82 -2.35 8.33
C VAL A 36 7.77 -1.21 7.99
N CYS A 37 7.38 0.01 8.32
CA CYS A 37 8.24 1.18 8.14
C CYS A 37 9.47 1.09 9.06
N ALA A 38 10.66 1.13 8.48
CA ALA A 38 11.91 1.18 9.26
C ALA A 38 12.09 2.53 10.00
N ASN A 39 11.49 3.60 9.47
CA ASN A 39 11.51 4.92 10.08
C ASN A 39 10.08 5.34 10.45
N PRO A 40 9.75 5.55 11.74
CA PRO A 40 8.41 5.91 12.21
C PRO A 40 7.83 7.20 11.61
N LYS A 41 8.69 8.06 11.05
CA LYS A 41 8.26 9.27 10.32
C LYS A 41 7.42 8.94 9.09
N PHE A 42 7.57 7.74 8.51
CA PHE A 42 6.82 7.30 7.35
C PHE A 42 5.56 6.49 7.70
N GLY A 43 5.16 6.47 8.98
CA GLY A 43 4.02 5.68 9.46
C GLY A 43 4.43 4.31 9.99
N ASP A 44 3.45 3.41 10.08
CA ASP A 44 3.60 2.07 10.61
C ASP A 44 3.91 1.06 9.50
N TYR A 45 3.29 1.24 8.33
CA TYR A 45 3.48 0.39 7.16
C TYR A 45 3.74 1.18 5.88
N GLN A 46 4.34 0.50 4.91
CA GLN A 46 4.60 1.02 3.58
C GLN A 46 4.36 -0.06 2.52
N CYS A 47 3.82 0.35 1.38
CA CYS A 47 3.77 -0.43 0.15
C CYS A 47 4.65 0.23 -0.93
N THR A 48 5.60 -0.55 -1.45
CA THR A 48 6.51 -0.14 -2.54
C THR A 48 6.22 -0.87 -3.85
N SER A 49 5.32 -1.86 -3.84
CA SER A 49 5.01 -2.72 -4.98
C SER A 49 4.54 -1.94 -6.22
N VAL A 50 3.73 -0.90 -6.03
CA VAL A 50 3.25 -0.07 -7.15
C VAL A 50 4.40 0.54 -7.94
N MET A 51 5.44 1.02 -7.23
CA MET A 51 6.61 1.57 -7.88
C MET A 51 7.31 0.54 -8.77
N ALA A 52 7.50 -0.68 -8.25
CA ALA A 52 8.17 -1.76 -8.98
C ALA A 52 7.35 -2.22 -10.20
N ILE A 53 6.03 -2.35 -10.04
CA ILE A 53 5.11 -2.76 -11.12
C ILE A 53 5.10 -1.70 -12.22
N ALA A 54 4.93 -0.42 -11.88
CA ALA A 54 4.89 0.66 -12.86
C ALA A 54 6.21 0.80 -13.63
N LYS A 55 7.36 0.69 -12.95
CA LYS A 55 8.69 0.73 -13.59
C LYS A 55 8.86 -0.40 -14.61
N LYS A 56 8.47 -1.63 -14.26
CA LYS A 56 8.52 -2.79 -15.20
C LYS A 56 7.68 -2.56 -16.45
N ARG A 57 6.57 -1.82 -16.32
CA ARG A 57 5.66 -1.46 -17.42
C ARG A 57 6.00 -0.13 -18.11
N LYS A 58 7.12 0.53 -17.74
CA LYS A 58 7.53 1.86 -18.26
C LYS A 58 6.47 2.95 -18.06
N LEU A 59 5.72 2.88 -16.97
CA LEU A 59 4.71 3.87 -16.57
C LEU A 59 5.26 4.82 -15.50
N ASN A 60 4.68 6.01 -15.37
CA ASN A 60 5.00 6.93 -14.27
C ASN A 60 4.57 6.32 -12.92
N PRO A 61 5.50 5.96 -12.01
CA PRO A 61 5.15 5.23 -10.81
C PRO A 61 4.33 6.05 -9.80
N ARG A 62 4.53 7.37 -9.75
CA ARG A 62 3.79 8.24 -8.82
C ARG A 62 2.34 8.39 -9.26
N GLU A 63 2.10 8.54 -10.56
CA GLU A 63 0.74 8.58 -11.11
C GLU A 63 0.00 7.26 -10.90
N GLN A 64 0.67 6.11 -11.08
CA GLN A 64 -0.01 4.83 -10.82
C GLN A 64 -0.27 4.61 -9.34
N ALA A 65 0.62 5.06 -8.45
CA ALA A 65 0.39 5.00 -7.01
C ALA A 65 -0.77 5.91 -6.58
N GLN A 66 -0.98 7.06 -7.24
CA GLN A 66 -2.17 7.88 -7.01
C GLN A 66 -3.45 7.13 -7.39
N LYS A 67 -3.49 6.50 -8.57
CA LYS A 67 -4.66 5.69 -8.98
C LYS A 67 -4.97 4.56 -8.01
N VAL A 68 -3.94 3.92 -7.47
CA VAL A 68 -4.11 2.88 -6.44
C VAL A 68 -4.68 3.49 -5.16
N LEU A 69 -4.21 4.66 -4.75
CA LEU A 69 -4.71 5.37 -3.58
C LEU A 69 -6.19 5.77 -3.74
N ASP A 70 -6.59 6.16 -4.95
CA ASP A 70 -7.99 6.51 -5.26
C ASP A 70 -8.95 5.30 -5.15
N GLU A 71 -8.43 4.07 -5.21
CA GLU A 71 -9.18 2.81 -5.08
C GLU A 71 -9.05 2.17 -3.68
N LEU A 72 -8.17 2.71 -2.83
CA LEU A 72 -7.78 2.09 -1.57
C LEU A 72 -8.61 2.62 -0.40
N GLU A 73 -9.49 1.75 0.11
CA GLU A 73 -10.33 2.06 1.27
C GLU A 73 -9.72 1.48 2.55
N LEU A 74 -9.10 2.36 3.35
CA LEU A 74 -8.54 2.00 4.68
C LEU A 74 -9.04 2.92 5.80
N SER A 75 -10.10 3.69 5.57
CA SER A 75 -10.59 4.74 6.48
C SER A 75 -10.97 4.24 7.87
N ASP A 76 -11.31 2.96 8.03
CA ASP A 76 -11.60 2.35 9.33
C ASP A 76 -10.35 1.95 10.11
N ILE A 77 -9.22 1.75 9.42
CA ILE A 77 -7.97 1.18 9.97
C ILE A 77 -6.85 2.22 10.08
N ALA A 78 -6.72 3.06 9.05
CA ALA A 78 -5.65 4.04 8.92
C ALA A 78 -6.12 5.43 9.37
N ASP A 79 -5.25 6.11 10.11
CA ASP A 79 -5.41 7.54 10.42
C ASP A 79 -4.95 8.40 9.24
N GLU A 80 -3.89 7.96 8.56
CA GLU A 80 -3.32 8.64 7.39
C GLU A 80 -2.80 7.62 6.37
N VAL A 81 -3.07 7.88 5.08
CA VAL A 81 -2.41 7.21 3.96
C VAL A 81 -1.78 8.27 3.06
N GLN A 82 -0.47 8.21 2.89
CA GLN A 82 0.32 9.26 2.23
C GLN A 82 1.10 8.71 1.02
N LEU A 83 0.98 9.41 -0.12
CA LEU A 83 1.80 9.16 -1.30
C LEU A 83 3.13 9.93 -1.27
N ALA A 84 4.22 9.26 -0.92
CA ALA A 84 5.55 9.83 -0.81
C ALA A 84 6.48 9.46 -1.98
N GLY A 85 7.48 10.32 -2.21
CA GLY A 85 8.57 10.07 -3.16
C GLY A 85 8.09 9.64 -4.56
N PRO A 86 8.75 8.66 -5.20
CA PRO A 86 8.42 8.22 -6.56
C PRO A 86 7.16 7.36 -6.65
N GLY A 87 6.51 6.99 -5.55
CA GLY A 87 5.37 6.05 -5.56
C GLY A 87 5.27 5.17 -4.32
N PHE A 88 5.74 5.65 -3.16
CA PHE A 88 5.60 4.96 -1.89
C PHE A 88 4.24 5.29 -1.29
N ILE A 89 3.49 4.26 -0.90
CA ILE A 89 2.24 4.42 -0.16
C ILE A 89 2.54 4.12 1.30
N ASN A 90 2.58 5.18 2.11
CA ASN A 90 2.86 5.15 3.54
C ASN A 90 1.54 5.12 4.31
N ILE A 91 1.43 4.31 5.37
CA ILE A 91 0.20 4.06 6.11
C ILE A 91 0.48 4.23 7.61
N ARG A 92 -0.28 5.09 8.26
CA ARG A 92 -0.30 5.28 9.71
C ARG A 92 -1.60 4.71 10.27
N LEU A 93 -1.50 3.85 11.28
CA LEU A 93 -2.66 3.26 11.94
C LEU A 93 -3.37 4.28 12.82
N LYS A 94 -4.67 4.07 13.03
CA LYS A 94 -5.38 4.73 14.12
C LYS A 94 -4.83 4.30 15.49
N PRO A 95 -4.81 5.22 16.48
CA PRO A 95 -4.35 4.94 17.84
C PRO A 95 -5.27 3.98 18.60
#